data_AF-L1NUD4-F1
#
_entry.id   AF-L1NUD4-F1
#
_cell.length_a   1.000
_cell.length_b   1.000
_cell.length_c   1.000
_cell.angle_alpha   90.00
_cell.angle_beta   90.00
_cell.angle_gamma   90.00
#
_symmetry.space_group_name_H-M   'P 1'
#
loop_
_entity.id
_entity.type
_entity.pdbx_description
1 polymer ?
#
loop_
_entity_poly.entity_id
_entity_poly.type
_entity_poly.pdbx_seq_one_letter_code
_entity_poly.pdbx_strand_id
1 'polypeptide(L)'
;MSKSPVKVKAGEVKKEEKKEEKKEEKKEEPLEEGACPHCRKKHIDLTGSVTFFGYRNSDKKGCFRRCQDKLNSCGYKSVSVKDPSVFQMTKCDECESKNKHILINQPNIQKGIQIIDDHLERGIPIVVGVDHSSGHTGNHDKTTDHWILIVGRQCNKKIEYLFFDPQTSNKDKGTSKNNVLILQEDNSLKGIYKNKTYIVTMVRPSIIR
;
A
#
# COMPACT_ATOMS: atom_id res chain seq x y z
N MET A 1 24.67 -85.36 22.53
CA MET A 1 24.95 -84.20 21.65
C MET A 1 23.80 -83.23 21.78
N SER A 2 24.02 -82.21 22.58
CA SER A 2 23.03 -81.26 23.08
C SER A 2 22.72 -80.19 22.03
N LYS A 3 21.44 -80.00 21.68
CA LYS A 3 20.99 -78.92 20.80
C LYS A 3 20.71 -77.67 21.65
N SER A 4 21.58 -76.66 21.53
CA SER A 4 21.37 -75.32 22.09
C SER A 4 20.30 -74.57 21.28
N PRO A 5 19.33 -73.89 21.92
CA PRO A 5 18.43 -72.95 21.25
C PRO A 5 19.06 -71.55 21.16
N VAL A 6 19.00 -70.97 19.97
CA VAL A 6 19.34 -69.57 19.69
C VAL A 6 18.22 -68.66 20.16
N LYS A 7 18.54 -67.71 21.05
CA LYS A 7 17.65 -66.62 21.51
C LYS A 7 17.33 -65.67 20.36
N VAL A 8 16.07 -65.61 19.94
CA VAL A 8 15.52 -64.51 19.14
C VAL A 8 14.99 -63.43 20.08
N LYS A 9 15.52 -62.20 19.96
CA LYS A 9 15.07 -61.01 20.71
C LYS A 9 13.75 -60.51 20.13
N ALA A 10 12.80 -60.24 21.02
CA ALA A 10 11.51 -59.61 20.73
C ALA A 10 11.72 -58.20 20.13
N GLY A 11 11.00 -57.92 19.03
CA GLY A 11 10.93 -56.59 18.42
C GLY A 11 10.06 -55.66 19.26
N GLU A 12 10.57 -54.45 19.50
CA GLU A 12 9.81 -53.34 20.08
C GLU A 12 8.75 -52.85 19.09
N VAL A 13 7.48 -52.98 19.50
CA VAL A 13 6.35 -52.35 18.82
C VAL A 13 6.31 -50.89 19.25
N LYS A 14 6.72 -49.98 18.35
CA LYS A 14 6.49 -48.54 18.52
C LYS A 14 5.01 -48.25 18.30
N LYS A 15 4.35 -47.78 19.36
CA LYS A 15 3.00 -47.23 19.37
C LYS A 15 3.03 -45.91 18.57
N GLU A 16 2.34 -45.87 17.43
CA GLU A 16 2.03 -44.62 16.74
C GLU A 16 0.88 -43.92 17.48
N GLU A 17 1.19 -42.80 18.13
CA GLU A 17 0.17 -41.88 18.66
C GLU A 17 -0.37 -41.02 17.51
N LYS A 18 -1.60 -41.28 17.12
CA LYS A 18 -2.35 -40.49 16.15
C LYS A 18 -2.83 -39.21 16.84
N LYS A 19 -2.15 -38.08 16.60
CA LYS A 19 -2.66 -36.75 16.96
C LYS A 19 -3.79 -36.38 16.01
N GLU A 20 -5.02 -36.38 16.51
CA GLU A 20 -6.14 -35.68 15.86
C GLU A 20 -5.92 -34.17 16.04
N GLU A 21 -5.54 -33.50 14.96
CA GLU A 21 -5.62 -32.05 14.87
C GLU A 21 -7.09 -31.65 14.72
N LYS A 22 -7.68 -31.11 15.79
CA LYS A 22 -8.95 -30.38 15.73
C LYS A 22 -8.76 -29.17 14.82
N LYS A 23 -9.46 -29.18 13.68
CA LYS A 23 -9.69 -28.00 12.86
C LYS A 23 -10.49 -27.00 13.70
N GLU A 24 -9.83 -25.95 14.19
CA GLU A 24 -10.53 -24.78 14.72
C GLU A 24 -11.26 -24.11 13.55
N GLU A 25 -12.58 -24.22 13.53
CA GLU A 25 -13.42 -23.40 12.67
C GLU A 25 -13.24 -21.94 13.08
N LYS A 26 -12.53 -21.17 12.25
CA LYS A 26 -12.49 -19.71 12.34
C LYS A 26 -13.93 -19.21 12.25
N LYS A 27 -14.48 -18.73 13.37
CA LYS A 27 -15.72 -17.95 13.36
C LYS A 27 -15.50 -16.74 12.47
N GLU A 28 -16.19 -16.70 11.34
CA GLU A 28 -16.19 -15.53 10.47
C GLU A 28 -16.89 -14.39 11.20
N GLU A 29 -16.18 -13.27 11.38
CA GLU A 29 -16.80 -12.06 11.90
C GLU A 29 -17.91 -11.59 10.95
N PRO A 30 -19.02 -11.02 11.46
CA PRO A 30 -20.08 -10.46 10.62
C PRO A 30 -19.51 -9.42 9.63
N LEU A 31 -19.97 -9.41 8.37
CA LEU A 31 -19.67 -8.32 7.44
C LEU A 31 -20.22 -7.01 8.04
N GLU A 32 -19.41 -5.95 8.07
CA GLU A 32 -19.95 -4.61 8.27
C GLU A 32 -20.89 -4.24 7.11
N GLU A 33 -21.94 -3.49 7.42
CA GLU A 33 -22.91 -3.03 6.41
C GLU A 33 -22.21 -2.18 5.33
N GLY A 34 -22.41 -2.56 4.06
CA GLY A 34 -21.76 -1.93 2.90
C GLY A 34 -20.31 -2.37 2.64
N ALA A 35 -19.75 -3.31 3.42
CA ALA A 35 -18.45 -3.89 3.14
C ALA A 35 -18.50 -4.84 1.94
N CYS A 36 -17.47 -4.77 1.10
CA CYS A 36 -17.31 -5.70 -0.02
C CYS A 36 -17.06 -7.13 0.50
N PRO A 37 -17.76 -8.15 -0.03
CA PRO A 37 -17.59 -9.54 0.43
C PRO A 37 -16.19 -10.09 0.18
N HIS A 38 -15.44 -9.54 -0.78
CA HIS A 38 -14.09 -10.00 -1.10
C HIS A 38 -12.99 -9.37 -0.24
N CYS A 39 -13.02 -8.06 -0.05
CA CYS A 39 -11.97 -7.36 0.71
C CYS A 39 -12.38 -6.97 2.13
N ARG A 40 -13.63 -7.24 2.53
CA ARG A 40 -14.18 -6.91 3.85
C ARG A 40 -14.12 -5.42 4.21
N LYS A 41 -13.94 -4.55 3.22
CA LYS A 41 -13.86 -3.08 3.36
C LYS A 41 -14.89 -2.39 2.47
N LYS A 42 -15.34 -1.21 2.86
CA LYS A 42 -16.22 -0.37 2.03
C LYS A 42 -15.49 0.10 0.77
N HIS A 43 -16.21 0.15 -0.34
CA HIS A 43 -15.72 0.85 -1.53
C HIS A 43 -16.00 2.35 -1.37
N ILE A 44 -15.01 3.17 -1.69
CA ILE A 44 -15.01 4.61 -1.48
C ILE A 44 -14.55 5.27 -2.77
N ASP A 45 -15.34 6.20 -3.28
CA ASP A 45 -15.02 6.96 -4.49
C ASP A 45 -15.20 8.46 -4.23
N LEU A 46 -14.08 9.18 -4.10
CA LEU A 46 -14.06 10.63 -3.90
C LEU A 46 -13.72 11.37 -5.21
N THR A 47 -13.69 10.69 -6.35
CA THR A 47 -13.27 11.28 -7.64
C THR A 47 -14.17 12.45 -8.07
N GLY A 48 -15.46 12.41 -7.70
CA GLY A 48 -16.42 13.49 -7.94
C GLY A 48 -16.26 14.72 -7.03
N SER A 49 -15.57 14.56 -5.89
CA SER A 49 -15.40 15.62 -4.88
C SER A 49 -14.10 16.40 -5.04
N VAL A 50 -13.16 15.91 -5.87
CA VAL A 50 -11.82 16.49 -6.01
C VAL A 50 -11.65 17.10 -7.40
N THR A 51 -11.33 18.39 -7.46
CA THR A 51 -10.99 19.05 -8.73
C THR A 51 -9.60 18.63 -9.18
N PHE A 52 -9.44 18.20 -10.44
CA PHE A 52 -8.14 17.77 -10.96
C PHE A 52 -7.22 18.96 -11.26
N PHE A 53 -6.01 18.92 -10.70
CA PHE A 53 -4.88 19.78 -11.09
C PHE A 53 -3.72 18.91 -11.57
N GLY A 54 -3.35 19.11 -12.84
CA GLY A 54 -2.33 18.34 -13.55
C GLY A 54 -1.03 19.10 -13.79
N TYR A 55 -0.15 18.48 -14.58
CA TYR A 55 1.16 19.00 -14.95
C TYR A 55 1.08 20.40 -15.56
N ARG A 56 2.06 21.27 -15.22
CA ARG A 56 2.21 22.60 -15.81
C ARG A 56 3.65 22.78 -16.31
N ASN A 57 3.81 23.27 -17.53
CA ASN A 57 5.14 23.53 -18.11
C ASN A 57 5.95 24.56 -17.32
N SER A 58 5.28 25.54 -16.71
CA SER A 58 5.89 26.54 -15.82
C SER A 58 6.32 25.96 -14.47
N ASP A 59 5.92 24.73 -14.14
CA ASP A 59 6.14 24.11 -12.83
C ASP A 59 6.38 22.59 -12.96
N LYS A 60 7.47 22.23 -13.65
CA LYS A 60 7.77 20.84 -14.02
C LYS A 60 7.99 19.91 -12.82
N LYS A 61 8.45 20.44 -11.69
CA LYS A 61 8.67 19.71 -10.42
C LYS A 61 7.52 19.90 -9.42
N GLY A 62 6.35 20.35 -9.90
CA GLY A 62 5.22 20.75 -9.08
C GLY A 62 4.29 19.64 -8.62
N CYS A 63 4.62 18.35 -8.75
CA CYS A 63 3.70 17.25 -8.44
C CYS A 63 3.10 17.34 -7.03
N PHE A 64 3.91 17.65 -6.01
CA PHE A 64 3.41 17.86 -4.64
C PHE A 64 2.49 19.09 -4.55
N ARG A 65 2.83 20.20 -5.21
CA ARG A 65 1.97 21.40 -5.26
C ARG A 65 0.63 21.08 -5.92
N ARG A 66 0.63 20.31 -7.02
CA ARG A 66 -0.61 19.88 -7.69
C ARG A 66 -1.45 18.96 -6.80
N CYS A 67 -0.83 18.12 -5.98
CA CYS A 67 -1.55 17.35 -4.97
C CYS A 67 -2.16 18.23 -3.88
N GLN A 68 -1.45 19.26 -3.41
CA GLN A 68 -2.01 20.25 -2.50
C GLN A 68 -3.16 21.03 -3.16
N ASP A 69 -3.04 21.46 -4.41
CA ASP A 69 -4.13 22.14 -5.14
C ASP A 69 -5.39 21.25 -5.21
N LYS A 70 -5.22 19.95 -5.48
CA LYS A 70 -6.31 18.95 -5.46
C LYS A 70 -6.94 18.82 -4.07
N LEU A 71 -6.15 18.64 -3.01
CA LEU A 71 -6.66 18.61 -1.62
C LEU A 71 -7.42 19.89 -1.23
N ASN A 72 -6.84 21.05 -1.58
CA ASN A 72 -7.43 22.35 -1.24
C ASN A 72 -8.79 22.54 -1.88
N SER A 73 -9.00 21.97 -3.09
CA SER A 73 -10.30 22.06 -3.79
C SER A 73 -11.45 21.36 -3.06
N CYS A 74 -11.14 20.43 -2.16
CA CYS A 74 -12.11 19.74 -1.33
C CYS A 74 -12.00 20.10 0.17
N GLY A 75 -11.37 21.23 0.51
CA GLY A 75 -11.33 21.75 1.88
C GLY A 75 -10.25 21.17 2.80
N TYR A 76 -9.27 20.45 2.25
CA TYR A 76 -8.19 19.84 3.02
C TYR A 76 -6.81 20.35 2.61
N LYS A 77 -5.81 20.12 3.47
CA LYS A 77 -4.39 20.34 3.19
C LYS A 77 -3.57 19.20 3.80
N SER A 78 -2.40 18.89 3.23
CA SER A 78 -1.50 17.90 3.83
C SER A 78 -0.71 18.51 4.98
N VAL A 79 -0.42 17.70 5.99
CA VAL A 79 0.46 18.08 7.12
C VAL A 79 1.88 18.38 6.65
N SER A 80 2.66 19.12 7.44
CA SER A 80 4.08 19.36 7.20
C SER A 80 4.87 18.04 7.14
N VAL A 81 5.98 18.01 6.40
CA VAL A 81 6.83 16.80 6.31
C VAL A 81 7.47 16.43 7.66
N LYS A 82 7.55 17.40 8.57
CA LYS A 82 8.06 17.21 9.94
C LYS A 82 6.98 16.79 10.94
N ASP A 83 5.72 16.69 10.50
CA ASP A 83 4.62 16.30 11.37
C ASP A 83 4.79 14.84 11.80
N PRO A 84 4.63 14.50 13.09
CA PRO A 84 4.84 13.15 13.60
C PRO A 84 3.86 12.12 13.04
N SER A 85 2.76 12.56 12.42
CA SER A 85 1.79 11.68 11.74
C SER A 85 2.24 11.25 10.35
N VAL A 86 3.28 11.86 9.77
CA VAL A 86 3.88 11.42 8.52
C VAL A 86 4.53 10.05 8.72
N PHE A 87 4.25 9.11 7.82
CA PHE A 87 4.75 7.76 7.92
C PHE A 87 5.48 7.34 6.64
N GLN A 88 6.73 6.92 6.78
CA GLN A 88 7.50 6.34 5.69
C GLN A 88 7.23 4.83 5.63
N MET A 89 6.61 4.36 4.54
CA MET A 89 6.25 2.95 4.33
C MET A 89 7.44 2.12 3.84
N THR A 90 8.28 2.68 2.97
CA THR A 90 9.46 2.00 2.43
C THR A 90 10.68 2.91 2.50
N LYS A 91 11.86 2.31 2.71
CA LYS A 91 13.16 2.99 2.69
C LYS A 91 14.07 2.39 1.62
N CYS A 92 15.08 3.14 1.22
CA CYS A 92 16.18 2.64 0.42
C CYS A 92 17.10 1.81 1.32
N ASP A 93 17.34 0.55 0.98
CA ASP A 93 18.30 -0.33 1.67
C ASP A 93 19.73 -0.01 1.22
N GLU A 94 19.94 -0.04 -0.09
CA GLU A 94 21.16 0.37 -0.77
C GLU A 94 20.80 1.41 -1.83
N CYS A 95 21.26 2.65 -1.61
CA CYS A 95 21.23 3.72 -2.61
C CYS A 95 22.57 3.71 -3.36
N GLU A 96 22.95 2.55 -3.88
CA GLU A 96 24.20 2.39 -4.60
C GLU A 96 24.04 2.87 -6.02
N SER A 97 24.54 4.08 -6.25
CA SER A 97 24.65 4.74 -7.56
C SER A 97 23.29 5.09 -8.21
N LYS A 98 23.33 5.97 -9.21
CA LYS A 98 22.17 6.57 -9.89
C LYS A 98 21.22 5.57 -10.58
N ASN A 99 21.37 4.26 -10.38
CA ASN A 99 20.75 3.23 -11.22
C ASN A 99 19.97 2.15 -10.48
N LYS A 100 20.01 2.05 -9.13
CA LYS A 100 19.24 1.04 -8.40
C LYS A 100 18.75 1.56 -7.05
N HIS A 101 17.43 1.74 -6.92
CA HIS A 101 16.77 1.93 -5.63
C HIS A 101 16.15 0.59 -5.23
N ILE A 102 16.79 -0.10 -4.29
CA ILE A 102 16.18 -1.27 -3.66
C ILE A 102 15.37 -0.76 -2.46
N LEU A 103 14.05 -0.88 -2.55
CA LEU A 103 13.14 -0.47 -1.49
C LEU A 103 12.82 -1.63 -0.56
N ILE A 104 12.97 -1.36 0.74
CA ILE A 104 12.61 -2.27 1.83
C ILE A 104 11.39 -1.73 2.58
N ASN A 105 10.46 -2.62 2.90
CA ASN A 105 9.30 -2.29 3.72
C ASN A 105 9.76 -1.97 5.15
N GLN A 106 9.26 -0.88 5.71
CA GLN A 106 9.55 -0.53 7.09
C GLN A 106 8.87 -1.48 8.08
N PRO A 107 9.44 -1.67 9.28
CA PRO A 107 8.72 -2.28 10.39
C PRO A 107 7.39 -1.53 10.60
N ASN A 108 6.28 -2.27 10.72
CA ASN A 108 4.93 -1.73 10.83
C ASN A 108 4.41 -0.98 9.58
N ILE A 109 4.83 -1.37 8.37
CA ILE A 109 4.31 -0.83 7.10
C ILE A 109 2.77 -0.77 7.04
N GLN A 110 2.09 -1.68 7.73
CA GLN A 110 0.62 -1.72 7.85
C GLN A 110 0.04 -0.42 8.44
N LYS A 111 0.80 0.31 9.27
CA LYS A 111 0.40 1.63 9.77
C LYS A 111 0.14 2.62 8.62
N GLY A 112 0.93 2.57 7.55
CA GLY A 112 0.69 3.40 6.36
C GLY A 112 -0.65 3.09 5.70
N ILE A 113 -1.01 1.80 5.62
CA ILE A 113 -2.30 1.35 5.09
C ILE A 113 -3.45 1.83 5.98
N GLN A 114 -3.31 1.66 7.30
CA GLN A 114 -4.30 2.12 8.29
C GLN A 114 -4.55 3.62 8.16
N ILE A 115 -3.49 4.43 8.05
CA ILE A 115 -3.62 5.88 7.84
C ILE A 115 -4.42 6.19 6.57
N ILE A 116 -4.14 5.50 5.45
CA ILE A 116 -4.87 5.70 4.19
C ILE A 116 -6.35 5.32 4.37
N ASP A 117 -6.61 4.16 4.95
CA ASP A 117 -7.97 3.67 5.18
C ASP A 117 -8.77 4.63 6.08
N ASP A 118 -8.21 5.06 7.21
CA ASP A 118 -8.85 5.99 8.15
C ASP A 118 -9.20 7.33 7.49
N HIS A 119 -8.40 7.79 6.52
CA HIS A 119 -8.73 8.99 5.75
C HIS A 119 -9.89 8.74 4.80
N LEU A 120 -9.87 7.63 4.07
CA LEU A 120 -10.93 7.31 3.13
C LEU A 120 -12.26 7.06 3.84
N GLU A 121 -12.29 6.36 4.97
CA GLU A 121 -13.52 6.14 5.76
C GLU A 121 -14.16 7.46 6.23
N ARG A 122 -13.34 8.51 6.42
CA ARG A 122 -13.80 9.86 6.75
C ARG A 122 -14.13 10.72 5.53
N GLY A 123 -14.05 10.17 4.32
CA GLY A 123 -14.26 10.91 3.07
C GLY A 123 -13.14 11.89 2.73
N ILE A 124 -11.92 11.64 3.22
CA ILE A 124 -10.77 12.54 3.08
C ILE A 124 -9.75 11.94 2.10
N PRO A 125 -9.45 12.60 0.97
CA PRO A 125 -8.36 12.18 0.10
C PRO A 125 -7.00 12.42 0.76
N ILE A 126 -5.98 11.61 0.42
CA ILE A 126 -4.68 11.61 1.11
C ILE A 126 -3.51 11.61 0.12
N VAL A 127 -2.48 12.39 0.45
CA VAL A 127 -1.27 12.51 -0.37
C VAL A 127 -0.28 11.41 -0.02
N VAL A 128 0.24 10.75 -1.05
CA VAL A 128 1.30 9.75 -0.89
C VAL A 128 2.48 10.08 -1.80
N GLY A 129 3.67 9.79 -1.30
CA GLY A 129 4.90 9.77 -2.06
C GLY A 129 5.07 8.41 -2.72
N VAL A 130 5.57 8.42 -3.95
CA VAL A 130 5.97 7.20 -4.68
C VAL A 130 7.40 7.34 -5.17
N ASP A 131 8.07 6.20 -5.27
CA ASP A 131 9.27 6.00 -6.08
C ASP A 131 8.81 5.52 -7.47
N HIS A 132 9.17 6.25 -8.52
CA HIS A 132 8.79 5.91 -9.89
C HIS A 132 9.91 6.06 -10.94
N SER A 133 11.13 6.45 -10.54
CA SER A 133 12.29 6.57 -11.42
C SER A 133 13.55 6.13 -10.69
N SER A 134 14.53 5.56 -11.40
CA SER A 134 15.84 5.29 -10.80
C SER A 134 16.67 6.58 -10.63
N GLY A 135 17.53 6.63 -9.62
CA GLY A 135 18.62 7.62 -9.56
C GLY A 135 18.28 9.01 -9.05
N HIS A 136 17.13 9.19 -8.39
CA HIS A 136 16.81 10.44 -7.72
C HIS A 136 17.31 10.46 -6.27
N THR A 137 17.66 11.64 -5.76
CA THR A 137 18.06 11.81 -4.35
C THR A 137 16.88 11.65 -3.37
N GLY A 138 15.66 11.49 -3.89
CA GLY A 138 14.42 11.47 -3.13
C GLY A 138 14.05 12.84 -2.55
N ASN A 139 12.86 12.93 -1.95
CA ASN A 139 12.46 14.05 -1.11
C ASN A 139 13.07 13.89 0.30
N HIS A 140 12.50 14.52 1.32
CA HIS A 140 12.98 14.46 2.71
C HIS A 140 13.22 13.02 3.23
N ASP A 141 12.43 12.07 2.73
CA ASP A 141 12.48 10.65 3.05
C ASP A 141 13.56 9.87 2.29
N LYS A 142 14.28 10.52 1.36
CA LYS A 142 15.29 9.95 0.46
C LYS A 142 14.77 8.87 -0.51
N THR A 143 13.45 8.70 -0.62
CA THR A 143 12.81 7.68 -1.47
C THR A 143 11.70 8.21 -2.37
N THR A 144 10.94 9.22 -1.97
CA THR A 144 9.87 9.76 -2.82
C THR A 144 10.46 10.60 -3.96
N ASP A 145 10.07 10.39 -5.21
CA ASP A 145 10.37 11.30 -6.34
C ASP A 145 9.15 11.88 -7.03
N HIS A 146 7.97 11.33 -6.74
CA HIS A 146 6.70 11.86 -7.21
C HIS A 146 5.61 11.77 -6.16
N TRP A 147 4.61 12.61 -6.36
CA TRP A 147 3.50 12.76 -5.43
C TRP A 147 2.20 12.57 -6.18
N ILE A 148 1.35 11.72 -5.63
CA ILE A 148 0.00 11.45 -6.13
C ILE A 148 -1.01 11.65 -4.99
N LEU A 149 -2.28 11.73 -5.36
CA LEU A 149 -3.38 11.86 -4.41
C LEU A 149 -4.24 10.60 -4.48
N ILE A 150 -4.34 9.84 -3.39
CA ILE A 150 -5.32 8.75 -3.26
C ILE A 150 -6.70 9.38 -3.01
N VAL A 151 -7.68 8.96 -3.80
CA VAL A 151 -9.05 9.51 -3.83
C VAL A 151 -10.11 8.44 -3.70
N GLY A 152 -9.74 7.20 -3.38
CA GLY A 152 -10.72 6.15 -3.22
C GLY A 152 -10.10 4.78 -2.98
N ARG A 153 -10.98 3.82 -2.71
CA ARG A 153 -10.66 2.41 -2.53
C ARG A 153 -11.73 1.56 -3.18
N GLN A 154 -11.32 0.54 -3.91
CA GLN A 154 -12.20 -0.47 -4.49
C GLN A 154 -11.60 -1.86 -4.31
N CYS A 155 -12.29 -2.88 -4.80
CA CYS A 155 -11.78 -4.24 -4.82
C CYS A 155 -12.05 -4.91 -6.17
N ASN A 156 -10.99 -5.43 -6.76
CA ASN A 156 -11.03 -6.35 -7.89
C ASN A 156 -10.15 -7.55 -7.57
N LYS A 157 -10.67 -8.49 -6.77
CA LYS A 157 -9.95 -9.63 -6.17
C LYS A 157 -8.85 -9.25 -5.16
N LYS A 158 -8.25 -8.07 -5.29
CA LYS A 158 -7.33 -7.43 -4.35
C LYS A 158 -7.85 -6.05 -3.97
N ILE A 159 -7.37 -5.50 -2.86
CA ILE A 159 -7.65 -4.11 -2.48
C ILE A 159 -6.87 -3.19 -3.43
N GLU A 160 -7.59 -2.23 -3.99
CA GLU A 160 -7.06 -1.23 -4.93
C GLU A 160 -7.38 0.17 -4.43
N TYR A 161 -6.41 1.08 -4.48
CA TYR A 161 -6.58 2.49 -4.14
C TYR A 161 -6.55 3.33 -5.42
N LEU A 162 -7.62 4.08 -5.67
CA LEU A 162 -7.74 4.98 -6.80
C LEU A 162 -6.87 6.21 -6.57
N PHE A 163 -6.13 6.68 -7.59
CA PHE A 163 -5.32 7.89 -7.45
C PHE A 163 -5.42 8.87 -8.62
N PHE A 164 -5.21 10.15 -8.30
CA PHE A 164 -5.05 11.23 -9.28
C PHE A 164 -3.58 11.59 -9.48
N ASP A 165 -3.09 11.43 -10.70
CA ASP A 165 -1.69 11.67 -11.05
C ASP A 165 -1.45 13.07 -11.65
N PRO A 166 -0.57 13.91 -11.06
CA PRO A 166 -0.25 15.22 -11.60
C PRO A 166 0.82 15.20 -12.72
N GLN A 167 1.34 14.06 -13.16
CA GLN A 167 2.34 13.92 -14.24
C GLN A 167 1.75 14.13 -15.65
N THR A 168 0.49 14.55 -15.76
CA THR A 168 -0.15 14.90 -17.03
C THR A 168 -1.07 16.10 -16.84
N SER A 169 -1.22 16.91 -17.89
CA SER A 169 -2.24 17.97 -17.97
C SER A 169 -3.58 17.44 -18.49
N ASN A 170 -3.61 16.23 -19.07
CA ASN A 170 -4.84 15.60 -19.56
C ASN A 170 -5.61 15.02 -18.36
N LYS A 171 -6.81 15.56 -18.10
CA LYS A 171 -7.66 15.16 -16.98
C LYS A 171 -7.97 13.67 -17.01
N ASP A 172 -8.46 13.14 -18.13
CA ASP A 172 -8.88 11.73 -18.25
C ASP A 172 -7.73 10.76 -17.94
N LYS A 173 -6.50 11.09 -18.38
CA LYS A 173 -5.31 10.30 -18.04
C LYS A 173 -4.90 10.46 -16.57
N GLY A 174 -5.07 11.65 -16.00
CA GLY A 174 -4.72 11.93 -14.61
C GLY A 174 -5.72 11.36 -13.62
N THR A 175 -6.97 11.17 -14.01
CA THR A 175 -8.09 10.71 -13.17
C THR A 175 -8.68 9.36 -13.61
N SER A 176 -7.96 8.61 -14.45
CA SER A 176 -8.44 7.33 -14.98
C SER A 176 -8.75 6.36 -13.85
N LYS A 177 -9.84 5.58 -13.98
CA LYS A 177 -10.18 4.49 -13.04
C LYS A 177 -9.14 3.37 -13.03
N ASN A 178 -8.25 3.32 -14.03
CA ASN A 178 -7.14 2.38 -14.08
C ASN A 178 -5.91 2.87 -13.29
N ASN A 179 -5.92 4.11 -12.79
CA ASN A 179 -4.89 4.63 -11.91
C ASN A 179 -5.10 4.04 -10.52
N VAL A 180 -4.58 2.83 -10.32
CA VAL A 180 -4.73 2.06 -9.09
C VAL A 180 -3.40 1.69 -8.46
N LEU A 181 -3.32 1.80 -7.14
CA LEU A 181 -2.30 1.14 -6.32
C LEU A 181 -2.91 -0.13 -5.71
N ILE A 182 -2.27 -1.27 -5.91
CA ILE A 182 -2.71 -2.58 -5.44
C ILE A 182 -1.96 -2.93 -4.16
N LEU A 183 -2.71 -3.33 -3.14
CA LEU A 183 -2.14 -3.89 -1.91
C LEU A 183 -1.56 -5.28 -2.16
N GLN A 184 -0.27 -5.42 -1.86
CA GLN A 184 0.48 -6.66 -1.98
C GLN A 184 0.46 -7.45 -0.66
N GLU A 185 0.83 -8.73 -0.73
CA GLU A 185 0.88 -9.63 0.43
C GLU A 185 1.92 -9.20 1.48
N ASP A 186 3.02 -8.57 1.04
CA ASP A 186 4.05 -7.99 1.90
C ASP A 186 3.67 -6.63 2.50
N ASN A 187 2.42 -6.19 2.32
CA ASN A 187 1.85 -4.90 2.72
C ASN A 187 2.45 -3.69 1.98
N SER A 188 3.23 -3.89 0.91
CA SER A 188 3.58 -2.81 0.00
C SER A 188 2.37 -2.37 -0.85
N LEU A 189 2.33 -1.10 -1.23
CA LEU A 189 1.36 -0.57 -2.19
C LEU A 189 2.06 -0.25 -3.50
N LYS A 190 1.63 -0.90 -4.59
CA LYS A 190 2.29 -0.82 -5.89
C LYS A 190 1.29 -0.56 -7.01
N GLY A 191 1.65 0.26 -7.98
CA GLY A 191 0.83 0.54 -9.16
C GLY A 191 1.66 0.69 -10.42
N ILE A 192 1.00 0.86 -11.56
CA ILE A 192 1.67 1.15 -12.83
C ILE A 192 1.02 2.40 -13.43
N TYR A 193 1.84 3.37 -13.80
CA TYR A 193 1.39 4.56 -14.52
C TYR A 193 2.39 4.89 -15.63
N LYS A 194 1.90 5.01 -16.88
CA LYS A 194 2.74 5.27 -18.08
C LYS A 194 3.97 4.36 -18.17
N ASN A 195 3.78 3.04 -18.00
CA ASN A 195 4.83 2.01 -18.03
C ASN A 195 5.90 2.15 -16.93
N LYS A 196 5.62 2.92 -15.87
CA LYS A 196 6.49 3.04 -14.70
C LYS A 196 5.81 2.38 -13.51
N THR A 197 6.58 1.58 -12.78
CA THR A 197 6.15 1.05 -11.49
C THR A 197 6.16 2.18 -10.46
N TYR A 198 5.09 2.28 -9.70
CA TYR A 198 4.95 3.20 -8.58
C TYR A 198 4.99 2.34 -7.32
N ILE A 199 5.89 2.62 -6.40
CA ILE A 199 5.93 1.99 -5.08
C ILE A 199 5.69 3.09 -4.06
N VAL A 200 4.68 2.95 -3.21
CA VAL A 200 4.40 3.96 -2.17
C VAL A 200 5.49 3.94 -1.12
N THR A 201 6.12 5.09 -0.94
CA THR A 201 7.23 5.29 -0.02
C THR A 201 6.82 6.03 1.24
N MET A 202 5.82 6.91 1.14
CA MET A 202 5.41 7.78 2.25
C MET A 202 3.92 8.10 2.19
N VAL A 203 3.31 8.21 3.37
CA VAL A 203 1.94 8.69 3.56
C VAL A 203 1.99 10.02 4.33
N ARG A 204 1.29 11.03 3.81
CA ARG A 204 1.15 12.35 4.47
C ARG A 204 -0.32 12.64 4.76
N PRO A 205 -0.73 12.54 6.03
CA PRO A 205 -2.10 12.83 6.45
C PRO A 205 -2.65 14.18 5.96
N SER A 206 -3.95 14.21 5.72
CA SER A 206 -4.70 15.42 5.36
C SER A 206 -5.48 15.93 6.56
N ILE A 207 -5.49 17.25 6.74
CA ILE A 207 -6.24 17.96 7.78
C ILE A 207 -7.13 19.01 7.15
N ILE A 208 -8.16 19.45 7.88
CA ILE A 208 -9.04 20.54 7.44
C ILE A 208 -8.19 21.80 7.16
N ARG A 209 -8.50 22.48 6.05
CA ARG A 209 -7.76 23.65 5.60
C ARG A 209 -7.95 24.84 6.53
#